data_AF-A0A0Q7E924-F1
#
_entry.id   AF-A0A0Q7E924-F1
#
_cell.length_a   1.000
_cell.length_b   1.000
_cell.length_c   1.000
_cell.angle_alpha   90.00
_cell.angle_beta   90.00
_cell.angle_gamma   90.00
#
_symmetry.space_group_name_H-M   'P 1'
#
loop_
_entity.id
_entity.type
_entity.pdbx_description
1 polymer ?
#
loop_
_entity_poly.entity_id
_entity_poly.type
_entity_poly.pdbx_seq_one_letter_code
_entity_poly.pdbx_strand_id
1 'polypeptide(L)'
;MAEIVYLTPGEDAPNHGDDQPWLRIEATSDGLFYGTGCSWKPNGEFVGYCSLPEDDVSLETAMTAAQEWAAKYGVPIIWVQLTP
;
A
#
# COMPACT_ATOMS: atom_id res chain seq x y z
N MET A 1 -8.21 11.48 -2.39
CA MET A 1 -7.14 10.81 -3.16
C MET A 1 -5.98 10.66 -2.19
N ALA A 2 -5.42 9.45 -2.05
CA ALA A 2 -4.32 9.22 -1.11
C ALA A 2 -3.07 9.97 -1.57
N GLU A 3 -2.31 10.49 -0.62
CA GLU A 3 -0.96 11.01 -0.87
C GLU A 3 -0.02 9.84 -1.19
N ILE A 4 0.88 10.03 -2.15
CA ILE A 4 1.90 9.03 -2.49
C ILE A 4 3.23 9.54 -1.97
N VAL A 5 3.88 8.76 -1.11
CA VAL A 5 5.20 9.07 -0.56
C VAL A 5 6.18 7.99 -0.97
N TYR A 6 7.24 8.39 -1.68
CA TYR A 6 8.33 7.50 -2.06
C TYR A 6 9.37 7.47 -0.95
N LEU A 7 9.63 6.28 -0.43
CA LEU A 7 10.63 6.04 0.60
C LEU A 7 12.02 5.99 -0.04
N THR A 8 12.99 6.55 0.69
CA THR A 8 14.40 6.39 0.33
C THR A 8 14.89 4.97 0.66
N PRO A 9 15.96 4.47 0.01
CA PRO A 9 16.46 3.14 0.28
C PRO A 9 16.86 2.96 1.76
N GLY A 10 16.27 1.97 2.42
CA GLY A 10 16.48 1.70 3.85
C GLY A 10 15.64 2.58 4.80
N GLU A 11 14.74 3.39 4.27
CA GLU A 11 13.73 4.12 5.05
C GLU A 11 12.48 3.26 5.22
N ASP A 12 12.02 3.13 6.46
CA ASP A 12 10.77 2.44 6.76
C ASP A 12 9.57 3.41 6.68
N ALA A 13 8.42 2.89 6.27
CA ALA A 13 7.17 3.61 6.44
C ALA A 13 6.94 3.88 7.95
N PRO A 14 6.41 5.04 8.34
CA PRO A 14 6.10 5.31 9.73
C PRO A 14 5.19 4.22 10.31
N ASN A 15 5.64 3.56 11.37
CA ASN A 15 4.80 2.59 12.08
C ASN A 15 3.80 3.35 12.95
N HIS A 16 2.59 3.54 12.43
CA HIS A 16 1.48 4.16 13.15
C HIS A 16 0.77 3.20 14.13
N GLY A 17 1.28 1.97 14.28
CA GLY A 17 0.64 0.89 15.03
C GLY A 17 -0.57 0.29 14.29
N ASP A 18 -1.22 -0.68 14.92
CA ASP A 18 -2.42 -1.34 14.38
C ASP A 18 -3.67 -0.45 14.48
N ASP A 19 -3.56 0.80 14.95
CA ASP A 19 -4.70 1.70 15.20
C ASP A 19 -4.99 2.66 14.04
N GLN A 20 -4.13 2.70 13.01
CA GLN A 20 -4.27 3.63 11.89
C GLN A 20 -4.23 2.91 10.54
N PRO A 21 -5.05 3.34 9.55
CA PRO A 21 -5.01 2.75 8.22
C PRO A 21 -3.68 3.05 7.55
N TRP A 22 -3.10 2.03 6.92
CA TRP A 22 -1.85 2.15 6.18
C TRP A 22 -1.89 1.31 4.90
N LEU A 23 -1.12 1.73 3.91
CA LEU A 23 -0.91 0.97 2.69
C LEU A 23 0.51 1.21 2.19
N ARG A 24 1.18 0.14 1.78
CA ARG A 24 2.53 0.14 1.23
C ARG A 24 2.59 -0.64 -0.07
N ILE A 25 3.44 -0.19 -0.98
CA ILE A 25 3.86 -0.90 -2.19
C ILE A 25 5.36 -1.11 -2.10
N GLU A 26 5.83 -2.34 -2.29
CA GLU A 26 7.23 -2.71 -2.17
C GLU A 26 7.72 -3.40 -3.44
N ALA A 27 8.83 -2.89 -4.00
CA ALA A 27 9.55 -3.57 -5.06
C ALA A 27 10.23 -4.83 -4.51
N THR A 28 10.28 -5.90 -5.31
CA THR A 28 11.03 -7.12 -4.98
C THR A 28 12.28 -7.25 -5.82
N SER A 29 13.17 -8.15 -5.39
CA SER A 29 14.39 -8.51 -6.13
C SER A 29 14.13 -8.95 -7.56
N ASP A 30 12.93 -9.46 -7.84
CA ASP A 30 12.54 -10.01 -9.14
C ASP A 30 11.91 -8.94 -10.05
N GLY A 31 11.89 -7.67 -9.61
CA GLY A 31 11.36 -6.53 -10.37
C GLY A 31 9.84 -6.39 -10.34
N LEU A 32 9.16 -7.12 -9.45
CA LEU A 32 7.72 -7.04 -9.21
C LEU A 32 7.42 -6.02 -8.10
N PHE A 33 6.15 -5.68 -7.91
CA PHE A 33 5.69 -4.73 -6.91
C PHE A 33 4.52 -5.29 -6.12
N TYR A 34 4.65 -5.46 -4.80
CA TYR A 34 3.59 -6.02 -3.97
C TYR A 34 2.95 -4.94 -3.09
N GLY A 35 1.62 -4.92 -3.08
CA GLY A 35 0.82 -4.03 -2.25
C GLY A 35 0.31 -4.73 -1.00
N THR A 36 0.53 -4.12 0.18
CA THR A 36 -0.07 -4.58 1.44
C THR A 36 -0.62 -3.41 2.23
N GLY A 37 -1.62 -3.67 3.07
CA GLY A 37 -2.22 -2.60 3.85
C GLY A 37 -3.32 -3.07 4.78
N CYS A 38 -3.84 -2.15 5.58
CA CYS A 38 -5.03 -2.39 6.37
C CYS A 38 -5.86 -1.12 6.57
N SER A 39 -7.14 -1.33 6.87
CA SER A 39 -8.09 -0.29 7.24
C SER A 39 -9.29 -0.92 7.95
N TRP A 40 -10.29 -0.09 8.30
CA TRP A 40 -11.53 -0.51 8.91
C TRP A 40 -12.73 0.01 8.12
N LYS A 41 -13.76 -0.83 8.02
CA LYS A 41 -15.08 -0.38 7.55
C LYS A 41 -15.71 0.58 8.57
N PRO A 42 -16.72 1.37 8.19
CA PRO A 42 -17.43 2.26 9.12
C PRO A 42 -18.06 1.56 10.33
N ASN A 43 -18.31 0.25 10.25
CA ASN A 43 -18.83 -0.57 11.35
C ASN A 43 -17.72 -1.10 12.30
N GLY A 44 -16.46 -0.74 12.09
CA GLY A 44 -15.31 -1.19 12.88
C GLY A 44 -14.72 -2.54 12.47
N GLU A 45 -15.22 -3.17 11.40
CA GLU A 45 -14.66 -4.43 10.89
C GLU A 45 -13.32 -4.17 10.19
N PHE A 46 -12.28 -4.92 10.60
CA PHE A 46 -10.95 -4.88 9.99
C PHE A 46 -10.98 -5.40 8.54
N VAL A 47 -10.20 -4.77 7.67
CA VAL A 47 -9.99 -5.19 6.28
C VAL A 47 -8.52 -5.09 5.93
N GLY A 48 -7.93 -6.21 5.50
CA GLY A 48 -6.59 -6.26 4.94
C GLY A 48 -6.59 -6.01 3.42
N TYR A 49 -5.53 -5.37 2.95
CA TYR A 49 -5.16 -5.31 1.54
C TYR A 49 -3.98 -6.25 1.31
N CYS A 50 -4.11 -7.08 0.29
CA CYS A 50 -3.03 -7.86 -0.31
C CYS A 50 -3.25 -7.74 -1.82
N SER A 51 -2.24 -7.31 -2.55
CA SER A 51 -2.31 -7.18 -4.00
C SER A 51 -2.55 -8.55 -4.65
N LEU A 52 -3.23 -8.53 -5.78
CA LEU A 52 -3.44 -9.73 -6.58
C LEU A 52 -2.23 -9.96 -7.50
N PRO A 53 -1.91 -11.20 -7.89
CA PRO A 53 -0.79 -11.48 -8.78
C PRO A 53 -0.84 -10.74 -10.12
N GLU A 54 -2.04 -10.37 -10.59
CA GLU A 54 -2.24 -9.56 -11.80
C GLU A 54 -1.85 -8.09 -11.64
N ASP A 55 -1.85 -7.58 -10.40
CA ASP A 55 -1.46 -6.22 -10.06
C ASP A 55 0.03 -6.09 -9.76
N ASP A 56 0.71 -7.20 -9.44
CA ASP A 56 2.11 -7.21 -9.00
C ASP A 56 3.13 -7.06 -10.14
N VAL A 57 2.67 -6.87 -11.37
CA VAL A 57 3.49 -6.92 -12.60
C VAL A 57 4.26 -5.63 -12.88
N SER A 58 3.78 -4.49 -12.39
CA SER A 58 4.42 -3.20 -12.61
C SER A 58 4.04 -2.21 -11.52
N LEU A 59 4.88 -1.19 -11.30
CA LEU A 59 4.58 -0.13 -10.36
C LEU A 59 3.25 0.57 -10.69
N GLU A 60 2.98 0.80 -11.97
CA GLU A 60 1.76 1.49 -12.42
C GLU A 60 0.51 0.68 -12.07
N THR A 61 0.54 -0.63 -12.30
CA THR A 61 -0.58 -1.53 -11.99
C THR A 61 -0.79 -1.64 -10.48
N ALA A 62 0.28 -1.86 -9.72
CA ALA A 62 0.24 -1.92 -8.26
C ALA A 62 -0.27 -0.61 -7.65
N MET A 63 0.18 0.54 -8.18
CA MET A 63 -0.28 1.87 -7.75
C MET A 63 -1.76 2.08 -8.04
N THR A 64 -2.24 1.68 -9.22
CA THR A 64 -3.65 1.83 -9.59
C THR A 64 -4.54 1.03 -8.64
N ALA A 65 -4.23 -0.26 -8.44
CA ALA A 65 -4.99 -1.13 -7.54
C ALA A 65 -4.97 -0.61 -6.08
N ALA A 66 -3.80 -0.17 -5.61
CA ALA A 66 -3.64 0.41 -4.28
C ALA A 66 -4.43 1.72 -4.11
N GLN A 67 -4.44 2.60 -5.11
CA GLN A 67 -5.19 3.85 -5.07
C GLN A 67 -6.71 3.61 -5.03
N GLU A 68 -7.21 2.65 -5.80
CA GLU A 68 -8.62 2.25 -5.77
C GLU A 68 -9.01 1.70 -4.39
N TRP A 69 -8.16 0.82 -3.82
CA TRP A 69 -8.40 0.28 -2.49
C TRP A 69 -8.34 1.36 -1.41
N ALA A 70 -7.33 2.23 -1.44
CA ALA A 70 -7.17 3.35 -0.52
C ALA A 70 -8.37 4.31 -0.58
N ALA A 71 -8.88 4.61 -1.78
CA ALA A 71 -10.07 5.44 -1.94
C ALA A 71 -11.32 4.78 -1.34
N LYS A 72 -11.46 3.46 -1.50
CA LYS A 72 -12.59 2.69 -0.95
C LYS A 72 -12.60 2.64 0.57
N TYR A 73 -11.43 2.50 1.19
CA TYR A 73 -11.29 2.30 2.64
C TYR A 73 -10.71 3.50 3.39
N GLY A 74 -10.60 4.66 2.74
CA GLY A 74 -10.20 5.91 3.38
C GLY A 74 -8.75 5.96 3.87
N VAL A 75 -7.84 5.24 3.21
CA VAL A 75 -6.42 5.30 3.57
C VAL A 75 -5.80 6.60 3.04
N PRO A 76 -5.17 7.42 3.90
CA PRO A 76 -4.72 8.76 3.52
C PRO A 76 -3.40 8.77 2.76
N ILE A 77 -2.52 7.79 2.99
CA ILE A 77 -1.16 7.76 2.46
C ILE A 77 -0.83 6.36 1.93
N ILE A 78 -0.20 6.32 0.75
CA ILE A 78 0.40 5.14 0.15
C ILE A 78 1.91 5.33 0.16
N TRP A 79 2.61 4.46 0.87
CA TRP A 79 4.07 4.44 0.95
C TRP A 79 4.65 3.55 -0.14
N VAL A 80 5.60 4.04 -0.92
CA VAL A 80 6.17 3.30 -2.05
C VAL A 80 7.66 3.12 -1.85
N GLN A 81 8.10 1.86 -1.78
CA GLN A 81 9.51 1.50 -1.73
C GLN A 81 9.94 0.91 -3.07
N LEU A 82 10.76 1.65 -3.81
CA LEU A 82 11.24 1.25 -5.15
C LEU A 82 12.48 0.35 -5.11
N THR A 83 13.14 0.26 -3.96
CA THR A 83 14.32 -0.57 -3.75
C THR A 83 14.01 -1.66 -2.72
N PRO A 84 14.23 -2.94 -3.06
CA PRO A 84 14.07 -4.04 -2.11
C PRO A 84 14.95 -3.90 -0.87
#